data_AF-A0AA96RN25-F1
#
_entry.id   AF-A0AA96RN25-F1
#
_cell.length_a   1.000
_cell.length_b   1.000
_cell.length_c   1.000
_cell.angle_alpha   90.00
_cell.angle_beta   90.00
_cell.angle_gamma   90.00
#
_symmetry.space_group_name_H-M   'P 1'
#
loop_
_entity.id
_entity.type
_entity.pdbx_description
1 polymer ?
#
loop_
_entity_poly.entity_id
_entity_poly.type
_entity_poly.pdbx_seq_one_letter_code
_entity_poly.pdbx_strand_id
1 'polypeptide(L)'
;MKFRMIILVLAIISVITGCTDGVKKGNQLTLDKVITAIKAEGPELFSKGKLDDEFVVLSKVKPNVFSIGSPLEDTAKLENIHVYIFDSEQARIDGLITFNKHLETAKLAYYVKAYEQKNALVIYYSFGEIDTKFGDKIQKAMEKL
;
A
#
# COMPACT_ATOMS: atom_id res chain seq x y z
N MET A 1 53.98 37.58 13.66
CA MET A 1 53.63 36.14 13.80
C MET A 1 52.43 36.08 14.74
N LYS A 2 51.22 35.79 14.21
CA LYS A 2 50.61 34.44 14.19
C LYS A 2 50.39 33.95 15.63
N PHE A 3 49.33 34.37 16.31
CA PHE A 3 48.13 33.52 16.44
C PHE A 3 46.89 34.41 16.52
N ARG A 4 46.36 34.72 15.34
CA ARG A 4 45.08 35.39 15.14
C ARG A 4 43.96 34.40 15.52
N MET A 5 43.06 34.81 16.40
CA MET A 5 41.66 35.02 16.01
C MET A 5 40.93 33.84 15.32
N ILE A 6 40.90 32.63 15.91
CA ILE A 6 40.07 31.50 15.40
C ILE A 6 39.49 30.65 16.55
N ILE A 7 38.92 31.27 17.59
CA ILE A 7 38.10 30.54 18.59
C ILE A 7 36.82 31.33 18.93
N LEU A 8 36.28 32.06 17.95
CA LEU A 8 35.03 32.81 18.10
C LEU A 8 34.12 32.69 16.87
N VAL A 9 34.30 31.63 16.09
CA VAL A 9 33.45 31.22 14.96
C VAL A 9 33.17 29.72 15.07
N LEU A 10 32.66 29.31 16.23
CA LEU A 10 32.12 27.96 16.47
C LEU A 10 30.87 28.04 17.36
N ALA A 11 30.17 29.16 17.23
CA ALA A 11 28.77 29.35 17.59
C ALA A 11 28.10 29.85 16.31
N ILE A 12 26.94 29.30 15.96
CA ILE A 12 26.23 29.41 14.67
C ILE A 12 26.61 28.26 13.71
N ILE A 13 25.59 27.54 13.25
CA ILE A 13 25.59 26.35 12.37
C ILE A 13 25.65 24.99 13.11
N SER A 14 24.71 24.72 14.01
CA SER A 14 24.38 23.32 14.36
C SER A 14 22.92 23.05 14.73
N VAL A 15 21.96 23.92 14.39
CA VAL A 15 20.52 23.55 14.45
C VAL A 15 19.71 24.22 13.33
N ILE A 16 20.08 24.00 12.08
CA ILE A 16 19.16 24.18 10.95
C ILE A 16 19.26 22.97 10.02
N THR A 17 18.83 21.81 10.51
CA THR A 17 18.31 20.71 9.67
C THR A 17 17.07 20.12 10.33
N GLY A 18 16.20 21.00 10.81
CA GLY A 18 14.81 20.69 11.12
C GLY A 18 13.88 20.94 9.94
N CYS A 19 14.34 20.71 8.70
CA CYS A 19 13.44 20.46 7.57
C CYS A 19 13.24 18.95 7.48
N THR A 20 12.33 18.43 8.29
CA THR A 20 11.59 17.24 7.91
C THR A 20 10.15 17.65 8.03
N ASP A 21 9.52 17.73 6.87
CA ASP A 21 8.13 18.09 6.70
C ASP A 21 7.29 17.41 7.76
N GLY A 22 6.75 18.22 8.66
CA GLY A 22 5.58 17.88 9.44
C GLY A 22 4.38 17.80 8.51
N VAL A 23 4.39 16.89 7.54
CA VAL A 23 3.16 16.42 6.91
C VAL A 23 2.38 15.78 8.04
N LYS A 24 1.29 16.43 8.43
CA LYS A 24 0.36 16.00 9.48
C LYS A 24 0.03 14.51 9.31
N LYS A 25 0.71 13.63 10.09
CA LYS A 25 0.47 12.18 10.22
C LYS A 25 -0.89 11.85 10.88
N GLY A 26 -1.88 12.70 10.74
CA GLY A 26 -3.13 12.64 11.50
C GLY A 26 -4.21 11.73 10.92
N ASN A 27 -4.13 11.35 9.63
CA ASN A 27 -5.26 10.65 8.99
C ASN A 27 -4.88 9.65 7.88
N GLN A 28 -3.59 9.28 7.77
CA GLN A 28 -3.18 8.26 6.83
C GLN A 28 -3.47 6.85 7.36
N LEU A 29 -3.94 5.99 6.48
CA LEU A 29 -4.07 4.57 6.73
C LEU A 29 -2.70 3.92 6.72
N THR A 30 -2.54 2.93 7.59
CA THR A 30 -1.37 2.06 7.68
C THR A 30 -1.73 0.68 7.13
N LEU A 31 -0.72 -0.11 6.76
CA LEU A 31 -0.92 -1.49 6.33
C LEU A 31 -1.70 -2.29 7.38
N ASP A 32 -1.31 -2.18 8.65
CA ASP A 32 -1.96 -2.90 9.75
C ASP A 32 -3.44 -2.56 9.90
N LYS A 33 -3.82 -1.28 9.72
CA LYS A 33 -5.23 -0.87 9.76
C LYS A 33 -6.03 -1.53 8.63
N VAL A 34 -5.50 -1.53 7.41
CA VAL A 34 -6.14 -2.16 6.25
C VAL A 34 -6.28 -3.66 6.45
N ILE A 35 -5.20 -4.34 6.83
CA ILE A 35 -5.19 -5.80 7.06
C ILE A 35 -6.14 -6.19 8.19
N THR A 36 -6.16 -5.42 9.29
CA THR A 36 -7.06 -5.66 10.42
C THR A 36 -8.52 -5.49 10.02
N ALA A 37 -8.84 -4.44 9.27
CA ALA A 37 -10.20 -4.22 8.78
C ALA A 37 -10.66 -5.36 7.86
N ILE A 38 -9.83 -5.82 6.94
CA ILE A 38 -10.16 -6.95 6.06
C ILE A 38 -10.43 -8.21 6.89
N LYS A 39 -9.52 -8.54 7.83
CA LYS A 39 -9.69 -9.71 8.70
C LYS A 39 -10.97 -9.64 9.56
N ALA A 40 -11.36 -8.45 9.99
CA ALA A 40 -12.59 -8.26 10.77
C ALA A 40 -13.87 -8.62 10.00
N GLU A 41 -13.84 -8.61 8.65
CA GLU A 41 -14.94 -9.06 7.80
C GLU A 41 -14.95 -10.60 7.57
N GLY A 42 -14.00 -11.31 8.16
CA GLY A 42 -13.93 -12.78 8.22
C GLY A 42 -12.81 -13.51 7.46
N PRO A 43 -12.20 -12.98 6.38
CA PRO A 43 -11.10 -13.67 5.70
C PRO A 43 -9.83 -13.77 6.56
N GLU A 44 -9.04 -14.81 6.30
CA GLU A 44 -7.66 -14.87 6.76
C GLU A 44 -6.72 -14.33 5.68
N LEU A 45 -5.61 -13.73 6.14
CA LEU A 45 -4.57 -13.19 5.27
C LEU A 45 -3.21 -13.76 5.65
N PHE A 46 -2.57 -14.39 4.66
CA PHE A 46 -1.26 -15.00 4.78
C PHE A 46 -0.24 -14.15 4.01
N SER A 47 0.70 -13.53 4.71
CA SER A 47 1.70 -12.67 4.09
C SER A 47 2.61 -13.47 3.16
N LYS A 48 2.80 -12.95 1.95
CA LYS A 48 3.80 -13.40 0.97
C LYS A 48 4.98 -12.44 0.86
N GLY A 49 5.02 -11.41 1.71
CA GLY A 49 6.05 -10.38 1.70
C GLY A 49 5.79 -9.30 0.63
N LYS A 50 6.87 -8.75 0.08
CA LYS A 50 6.83 -7.75 -1.00
C LYS A 50 7.30 -8.40 -2.29
N LEU A 51 6.65 -8.06 -3.40
CA LEU A 51 7.13 -8.44 -4.73
C LEU A 51 8.29 -7.55 -5.13
N ASP A 52 9.32 -8.17 -5.70
CA ASP A 52 10.46 -7.47 -6.30
C ASP A 52 10.36 -7.50 -7.83
N ASP A 53 9.26 -6.94 -8.33
CA ASP A 53 8.97 -6.80 -9.76
C ASP A 53 8.60 -5.33 -10.04
N GLU A 54 9.28 -4.71 -11.00
CA GLU A 54 9.03 -3.31 -11.37
C GLU A 54 7.62 -3.11 -11.97
N PHE A 55 7.03 -4.13 -12.60
CA PHE A 55 5.70 -4.04 -13.20
C PHE A 55 4.59 -3.86 -12.17
N VAL A 56 4.81 -4.27 -10.92
CA VAL A 56 3.85 -4.10 -9.82
C VAL A 56 4.13 -2.86 -8.98
N VAL A 57 5.15 -2.07 -9.31
CA VAL A 57 5.41 -0.79 -8.62
C VAL A 57 4.44 0.27 -9.13
N LEU A 58 3.61 0.80 -8.23
CA LEU A 58 2.65 1.84 -8.55
C LEU A 58 3.09 3.13 -7.86
N SER A 59 3.32 4.21 -8.61
CA SER A 59 3.78 5.49 -8.05
C SER A 59 4.96 5.34 -7.06
N LYS A 60 5.96 4.51 -7.42
CA LYS A 60 7.15 4.17 -6.61
C LYS A 60 6.86 3.36 -5.34
N VAL A 61 5.65 2.84 -5.16
CA VAL A 61 5.25 1.99 -4.03
C VAL A 61 5.18 0.53 -4.46
N LYS A 62 5.91 -0.34 -3.76
CA LYS A 62 5.81 -1.80 -3.88
C LYS A 62 4.62 -2.33 -3.07
N PRO A 63 3.85 -3.31 -3.58
CA PRO A 63 2.75 -3.90 -2.82
C PRO A 63 3.26 -4.77 -1.68
N ASN A 64 2.46 -4.85 -0.62
CA ASN A 64 2.50 -5.98 0.30
C ASN A 64 1.51 -7.03 -0.19
N VAL A 65 1.98 -8.24 -0.41
CA VAL A 65 1.20 -9.30 -1.05
C VAL A 65 0.71 -10.28 0.00
N PHE A 66 -0.56 -10.65 -0.11
CA PHE A 66 -1.18 -11.62 0.76
C PHE A 66 -1.97 -12.63 -0.07
N SER A 67 -1.94 -13.89 0.35
CA SER A 67 -3.03 -14.79 0.03
C SER A 67 -4.23 -14.50 0.92
N ILE A 68 -5.42 -14.52 0.34
CA ILE A 68 -6.70 -14.37 1.04
C ILE A 68 -7.51 -15.65 0.95
N GLY A 69 -8.08 -16.07 2.07
CA GLY A 69 -8.78 -17.35 2.18
C GLY A 69 -9.77 -17.43 3.32
N SER A 70 -10.49 -18.55 3.36
CA SER A 70 -11.22 -18.99 4.55
C SER A 70 -10.36 -19.94 5.39
N PRO A 71 -10.56 -20.03 6.73
CA PRO A 71 -9.75 -20.89 7.60
C PRO A 71 -9.75 -22.38 7.21
N LEU A 72 -10.80 -22.85 6.54
CA LEU A 72 -11.01 -24.24 6.12
C LEU A 72 -10.73 -24.47 4.63
N GLU A 73 -10.23 -23.44 3.93
CA GLU A 73 -9.97 -23.53 2.51
C GLU A 73 -8.63 -24.21 2.21
N ASP A 74 -8.63 -25.00 1.13
CA ASP A 74 -7.41 -25.54 0.56
C ASP A 74 -6.50 -24.39 0.10
N THR A 75 -5.26 -24.38 0.58
CA THR A 75 -4.23 -23.41 0.22
C THR A 75 -4.02 -23.25 -1.29
N ALA A 76 -4.28 -24.30 -2.08
CA ALA A 76 -4.16 -24.25 -3.55
C ALA A 76 -5.24 -23.39 -4.22
N LYS A 77 -6.32 -23.05 -3.51
CA LYS A 77 -7.45 -22.25 -4.00
C LYS A 77 -7.41 -20.80 -3.51
N LEU A 78 -6.38 -20.44 -2.75
CA LEU A 78 -6.26 -19.09 -2.22
C LEU A 78 -6.08 -18.07 -3.34
N GLU A 79 -6.86 -17.02 -3.26
CA GLU A 79 -6.74 -15.85 -4.11
C GLU A 79 -5.71 -14.89 -3.53
N ASN A 80 -5.41 -13.81 -4.23
CA ASN A 80 -4.38 -12.86 -3.80
C ASN A 80 -4.90 -11.44 -3.72
N ILE A 81 -4.40 -10.70 -2.73
CA ILE A 81 -4.54 -9.25 -2.67
C ILE A 81 -3.16 -8.60 -2.64
N HIS A 82 -3.03 -7.49 -3.36
CA HIS A 82 -1.89 -6.58 -3.28
C HIS A 82 -2.35 -5.32 -2.56
N VAL A 83 -1.68 -5.00 -1.44
CA VAL A 83 -2.01 -3.84 -0.61
C VAL A 83 -0.92 -2.79 -0.74
N TYR A 84 -1.29 -1.62 -1.25
CA TYR A 84 -0.42 -0.46 -1.40
C TYR A 84 -0.82 0.60 -0.37
N ILE A 85 0.18 1.14 0.31
CA ILE A 85 0.02 2.28 1.22
C ILE A 85 0.88 3.41 0.66
N PHE A 86 0.23 4.45 0.16
CA PHE A 86 0.88 5.59 -0.47
C PHE A 86 1.09 6.71 0.55
N ASP A 87 1.97 7.65 0.20
CA ASP A 87 2.20 8.85 1.00
C ASP A 87 1.06 9.87 0.90
N SER A 88 0.13 9.71 -0.04
CA SER A 88 -1.04 10.58 -0.17
C SER A 88 -2.15 9.91 -0.99
N GLU A 89 -3.34 10.49 -0.90
CA GLU A 89 -4.46 10.12 -1.78
C GLU A 89 -4.16 10.41 -3.25
N GLN A 90 -3.47 11.51 -3.56
CA GLN A 90 -3.07 11.80 -4.94
C GLN A 90 -2.12 10.72 -5.47
N ALA A 91 -1.12 10.30 -4.68
CA ALA A 91 -0.21 9.23 -5.08
C ALA A 91 -0.93 7.88 -5.31
N ARG A 92 -1.99 7.62 -4.54
CA ARG A 92 -2.89 6.47 -4.72
C ARG A 92 -3.68 6.57 -6.03
N ILE A 93 -4.24 7.74 -6.35
CA ILE A 93 -4.95 7.99 -7.62
C ILE A 93 -3.99 7.76 -8.80
N ASP A 94 -2.79 8.35 -8.76
CA ASP A 94 -1.76 8.18 -9.79
C ASP A 94 -1.33 6.70 -9.92
N GLY A 95 -1.28 5.99 -8.78
CA GLY A 95 -0.96 4.58 -8.72
C GLY A 95 -2.02 3.72 -9.41
N LEU A 96 -3.30 4.02 -9.19
CA LEU A 96 -4.40 3.32 -9.86
C LEU A 96 -4.43 3.59 -11.37
N ILE A 97 -4.13 4.81 -11.81
CA ILE A 97 -4.01 5.13 -13.23
C ILE A 97 -2.90 4.29 -13.87
N THR A 98 -1.74 4.21 -13.22
CA THR A 98 -0.61 3.36 -13.66
C THR A 98 -1.02 1.89 -13.74
N PHE A 99 -1.71 1.40 -12.70
CA PHE A 99 -2.21 0.03 -12.66
C PHE A 99 -3.18 -0.27 -13.81
N ASN A 100 -4.14 0.62 -14.09
CA ASN A 100 -5.11 0.44 -15.17
C ASN A 100 -4.42 0.41 -16.55
N LYS A 101 -3.39 1.23 -16.77
CA LYS A 101 -2.57 1.17 -17.99
C LYS A 101 -1.85 -0.17 -18.13
N HIS A 102 -1.31 -0.71 -17.04
CA HIS A 102 -0.72 -2.05 -17.06
C HIS A 102 -1.79 -3.10 -17.40
N LEU A 103 -2.99 -2.98 -16.81
CA LEU A 103 -4.09 -3.90 -17.01
C LEU A 103 -4.62 -3.92 -18.46
N GLU A 104 -4.71 -2.76 -19.13
CA GLU A 104 -5.13 -2.66 -20.54
C GLU A 104 -4.29 -3.52 -21.49
N THR A 105 -3.01 -3.72 -21.16
CA THR A 105 -2.09 -4.53 -21.95
C THR A 105 -1.92 -5.95 -21.40
N ALA A 106 -2.37 -6.20 -20.18
CA ALA A 106 -2.20 -7.47 -19.50
C ALA A 106 -3.31 -8.45 -19.90
N LYS A 107 -2.92 -9.58 -20.51
CA LYS A 107 -3.82 -10.71 -20.76
C LYS A 107 -3.91 -11.60 -19.53
N LEU A 108 -4.53 -11.10 -18.46
CA LEU A 108 -4.65 -11.84 -17.21
C LEU A 108 -5.69 -12.95 -17.30
N ALA A 109 -5.37 -14.10 -16.70
CA ALA A 109 -6.33 -15.18 -16.47
C ALA A 109 -7.19 -14.96 -15.20
N TYR A 110 -7.02 -13.81 -14.54
CA TYR A 110 -7.68 -13.45 -13.29
C TYR A 110 -8.58 -12.23 -13.51
N TYR A 111 -9.66 -12.20 -12.74
CA TYR A 111 -10.50 -11.02 -12.62
C TYR A 111 -9.92 -10.10 -11.57
N VAL A 112 -9.70 -8.84 -11.92
CA VAL A 112 -9.03 -7.89 -11.04
C VAL A 112 -9.98 -6.79 -10.62
N LYS A 113 -10.06 -6.54 -9.31
CA LYS A 113 -10.88 -5.48 -8.74
C LYS A 113 -10.05 -4.61 -7.80
N ALA A 114 -10.22 -3.30 -7.92
CA ALA A 114 -9.54 -2.31 -7.10
C ALA A 114 -10.49 -1.77 -6.03
N TYR A 115 -9.97 -1.57 -4.82
CA TYR A 115 -10.66 -0.95 -3.70
C TYR A 115 -9.79 0.18 -3.15
N GLU A 116 -10.38 1.36 -3.01
CA GLU A 116 -9.68 2.61 -2.73
C GLU A 116 -10.20 3.19 -1.42
N GLN A 117 -9.31 3.62 -0.53
CA GLN A 117 -9.69 4.46 0.62
C GLN A 117 -8.53 5.34 1.05
N LYS A 118 -8.72 6.66 1.12
CA LYS A 118 -7.68 7.64 1.48
C LYS A 118 -6.38 7.40 0.70
N ASN A 119 -5.30 7.02 1.39
CA ASN A 119 -3.99 6.71 0.81
C ASN A 119 -3.74 5.21 0.58
N ALA A 120 -4.75 4.35 0.72
CA ALA A 120 -4.63 2.90 0.54
C ALA A 120 -5.32 2.43 -0.75
N LEU A 121 -4.70 1.47 -1.43
CA LEU A 121 -5.26 0.75 -2.57
C LEU A 121 -5.10 -0.75 -2.34
N VAL A 122 -6.19 -1.49 -2.49
CA VAL A 122 -6.19 -2.95 -2.47
C VAL A 122 -6.58 -3.45 -3.85
N ILE A 123 -5.69 -4.20 -4.49
CA ILE A 123 -5.96 -4.89 -5.75
C ILE A 123 -6.22 -6.35 -5.43
N TYR A 124 -7.38 -6.86 -5.79
CA TYR A 124 -7.82 -8.22 -5.55
C TYR A 124 -7.86 -9.01 -6.86
N TYR A 125 -7.18 -10.14 -6.88
CA TYR A 125 -7.09 -11.06 -8.00
C TYR A 125 -7.97 -12.28 -7.70
N SER A 126 -9.17 -12.27 -8.30
CA SER A 126 -10.21 -13.29 -8.16
C SER A 126 -10.15 -14.28 -9.31
N PHE A 127 -10.56 -15.53 -9.06
CA PHE A 127 -10.79 -16.52 -10.11
C PHE A 127 -12.15 -16.34 -10.81
N GLY A 128 -13.11 -15.65 -10.18
CA GLY A 128 -14.47 -15.41 -10.72
C GLY A 128 -14.79 -13.92 -10.93
N GLU A 129 -15.64 -13.63 -11.91
CA GLU A 129 -16.00 -12.25 -12.32
C GLU A 129 -17.13 -11.62 -11.49
N ILE A 130 -18.20 -12.37 -11.26
CA ILE A 130 -19.49 -11.84 -10.80
C ILE A 130 -19.73 -12.09 -9.31
N ASP A 131 -19.23 -13.21 -8.77
CA ASP A 131 -19.40 -13.61 -7.37
C ASP A 131 -18.03 -13.85 -6.73
N THR A 132 -17.25 -12.78 -6.64
CA THR A 132 -15.90 -12.86 -6.08
C THR A 132 -15.99 -13.25 -4.60
N LYS A 133 -15.26 -14.29 -4.19
CA LYS A 133 -15.39 -14.90 -2.86
C LYS A 133 -15.22 -13.91 -1.70
N PHE A 134 -14.34 -12.92 -1.87
CA PHE A 134 -13.99 -11.96 -0.82
C PHE A 134 -14.28 -10.51 -1.18
N GLY A 135 -14.79 -10.23 -2.38
CA GLY A 135 -14.87 -8.84 -2.86
C GLY A 135 -15.76 -7.93 -2.02
N ASP A 136 -16.92 -8.42 -1.60
CA ASP A 136 -17.84 -7.66 -0.73
C ASP A 136 -17.24 -7.43 0.67
N LYS A 137 -16.44 -8.38 1.15
CA LYS A 137 -15.77 -8.29 2.45
C LYS A 137 -14.66 -7.25 2.39
N ILE A 138 -13.86 -7.26 1.33
CA ILE A 138 -12.83 -6.25 1.09
C ILE A 138 -13.47 -4.86 0.94
N GLN A 139 -14.56 -4.74 0.18
CA GLN A 139 -15.27 -3.48 0.02
C GLN A 139 -15.75 -2.91 1.36
N LYS A 140 -16.48 -3.71 2.15
CA LYS A 140 -16.97 -3.30 3.48
C LYS A 140 -15.85 -2.91 4.42
N ALA A 141 -14.72 -3.64 4.39
CA ALA A 141 -13.55 -3.30 5.19
C ALA A 141 -12.98 -1.93 4.81
N MET A 142 -12.87 -1.64 3.52
CA MET A 142 -12.32 -0.38 3.02
C MET A 142 -13.25 0.82 3.30
N GLU A 143 -14.57 0.64 3.16
CA GLU A 143 -15.56 1.70 3.45
C GLU A 143 -15.58 2.14 4.94
N LYS A 144 -15.12 1.29 5.86
CA LYS A 144 -15.08 1.56 7.31
C LYS A 144 -13.83 2.31 7.78
N LEU A 145 -12.82 2.52 6.92
CA LEU A 145 -11.50 3.09 7.25
C LEU A 145 -11.40 4.61 7.00
#